data_AF-A0AB37KR43-F1
#
_entry.id   AF-A0AB37KR43-F1
#
_cell.length_a   1.000
_cell.length_b   1.000
_cell.length_c   1.000
_cell.angle_alpha   90.00
_cell.angle_beta   90.00
_cell.angle_gamma   90.00
#
_symmetry.space_group_name_H-M   'P 1'
#
loop_
_entity.id
_entity.type
_entity.pdbx_description
1 polymer ?
#
loop_
_entity_poly.entity_id
_entity_poly.type
_entity_poly.pdbx_seq_one_letter_code
_entity_poly.pdbx_strand_id
1 'polypeptide(L)'
;MLLATQVQSILYHFLMGWVFAFGFSMLVSFKKAFRFGFLKAALEFLYPIVFTMILFYGLFHINGGVTDAYLILFFILGIMIYYRFYLSVFLQFFNGIKRFLKPLQHKILLVNSKIVGIIKVPVKMLKRRRRNVRKKRNKKSKKEKASDSDIS
;
A
#
# COMPACT_ATOMS: atom_id res chain seq x y z
N MET A 1 22.55 -7.29 -36.32
CA MET A 1 21.52 -6.28 -35.99
C MET A 1 21.92 -4.97 -36.64
N LEU A 2 21.01 -4.21 -37.26
CA LEU A 2 21.36 -2.91 -37.84
C LEU A 2 21.76 -1.92 -36.73
N LEU A 3 22.69 -1.01 -37.03
CA LEU A 3 23.19 -0.01 -36.06
C LEU A 3 22.06 0.87 -35.51
N ALA A 4 21.10 1.25 -36.37
CA ALA A 4 19.93 2.03 -35.96
C ALA A 4 19.10 1.30 -34.90
N THR A 5 18.86 0.00 -35.09
CA THR A 5 18.15 -0.84 -34.13
C THR A 5 18.91 -0.95 -32.81
N GLN A 6 20.25 -1.02 -32.84
CA GLN A 6 21.07 -1.07 -31.62
C GLN A 6 20.94 0.21 -30.81
N VAL A 7 21.04 1.37 -31.46
CA VAL A 7 20.85 2.68 -30.81
C VAL A 7 19.45 2.80 -30.22
N GLN A 8 18.41 2.36 -30.95
CA GLN A 8 17.04 2.34 -30.45
C GLN A 8 16.87 1.43 -29.23
N SER A 9 17.41 0.20 -29.26
CA SER A 9 17.36 -0.73 -28.13
C SER A 9 18.06 -0.16 -26.89
N ILE A 10 19.20 0.51 -27.06
CA ILE A 10 19.95 1.16 -25.98
C ILE A 10 19.13 2.30 -25.36
N LEU A 11 18.65 3.24 -26.19
CA LEU A 11 17.83 4.36 -25.73
C LEU A 11 16.54 3.89 -25.05
N TYR A 12 15.92 2.85 -25.60
CA TYR A 12 14.72 2.25 -25.03
C TYR A 12 14.99 1.65 -23.64
N HIS A 13 16.05 0.84 -23.46
CA HIS A 13 16.39 0.27 -22.16
C HIS A 13 16.76 1.34 -21.14
N PHE A 14 17.52 2.34 -21.56
CA PHE A 14 17.83 3.49 -20.73
C PHE A 14 16.56 4.19 -20.23
N LEU A 15 15.65 4.53 -21.15
CA LEU A 15 14.40 5.19 -20.82
C LEU A 15 13.52 4.30 -19.93
N MET A 16 13.45 3.00 -20.22
CA MET A 16 12.69 2.05 -19.40
C MET A 16 13.27 1.94 -17.99
N GLY A 17 14.59 1.96 -17.82
CA GLY A 17 15.22 2.03 -16.50
C GLY A 17 14.79 3.26 -15.71
N TRP A 18 14.75 4.41 -16.37
CA TRP A 18 14.26 5.65 -15.77
C TRP A 18 12.77 5.56 -15.40
N VAL A 19 11.92 5.06 -16.30
CA VAL A 19 10.47 4.89 -16.08
C VAL A 19 10.20 3.87 -14.97
N PHE A 20 11.00 2.81 -14.88
CA PHE A 20 10.93 1.83 -13.81
C PHE A 20 11.19 2.49 -12.45
N ALA A 21 12.28 3.24 -12.33
CA ALA A 21 12.62 3.91 -11.08
C ALA A 21 11.57 4.96 -10.68
N PHE A 22 11.02 5.68 -11.66
CA PHE A 22 9.89 6.60 -11.46
C PHE A 22 8.63 5.88 -10.96
N GLY A 23 8.18 4.84 -11.65
CA GLY A 23 6.99 4.08 -11.27
C GLY A 23 7.15 3.39 -9.93
N PHE A 24 8.33 2.84 -9.63
CA PHE A 24 8.63 2.25 -8.34
C PHE A 24 8.61 3.29 -7.22
N SER A 25 9.16 4.48 -7.45
CA SER A 25 9.12 5.59 -6.49
C SER A 25 7.70 6.08 -6.21
N MET A 26 6.84 6.13 -7.24
CA MET A 26 5.40 6.35 -7.11
C MET A 26 4.75 5.27 -6.26
N LEU A 27 5.01 4.01 -6.54
CA LEU A 27 4.47 2.87 -5.81
C LEU A 27 4.84 2.94 -4.34
N VAL A 28 6.12 3.14 -4.00
CA VAL A 28 6.59 3.25 -2.61
C VAL A 28 5.94 4.45 -1.91
N SER A 29 5.82 5.58 -2.59
CA SER A 29 5.21 6.79 -2.02
C SER A 29 3.71 6.60 -1.78
N PHE A 30 3.01 5.91 -2.69
CA PHE A 30 1.62 5.52 -2.55
C PHE A 30 1.43 4.51 -1.41
N LYS A 31 2.31 3.50 -1.30
CA LYS A 31 2.33 2.57 -0.17
C LYS A 31 2.46 3.28 1.18
N LYS A 32 3.26 4.35 1.26
CA LYS A 32 3.39 5.17 2.47
C LYS A 32 2.13 6.00 2.73
N ALA A 33 1.44 6.45 1.69
CA ALA A 33 0.25 7.30 1.81
C ALA A 33 -1.02 6.51 2.22
N PHE A 34 -1.18 5.25 1.82
CA PHE A 34 -2.40 4.47 2.06
C PHE A 34 -2.20 3.37 3.12
N ARG A 35 -3.27 2.96 3.82
CA ARG A 35 -3.22 1.97 4.93
C ARG A 35 -3.60 0.52 4.56
N PHE A 36 -3.90 0.22 3.30
CA PHE A 36 -4.39 -1.11 2.90
C PHE A 36 -3.24 -2.14 2.81
N GLY A 37 -3.11 -3.04 3.78
CA GLY A 37 -1.99 -4.00 3.86
C GLY A 37 -1.89 -4.96 2.66
N PHE A 38 -2.98 -5.67 2.33
CA PHE A 38 -2.99 -6.66 1.24
C PHE A 38 -2.71 -6.04 -0.14
N LEU A 39 -3.36 -4.91 -0.45
CA LEU A 39 -3.19 -4.21 -1.72
C LEU A 39 -1.73 -3.76 -1.95
N LYS A 40 -1.00 -3.41 -0.88
CA LYS A 40 0.41 -3.03 -0.98
C LYS A 40 1.29 -4.19 -1.45
N ALA A 41 1.09 -5.37 -0.87
CA ALA A 41 1.86 -6.55 -1.24
C ALA A 41 1.55 -6.96 -2.69
N ALA A 42 0.26 -7.01 -3.05
CA ALA A 42 -0.16 -7.31 -4.41
C ALA A 42 0.47 -6.35 -5.43
N LEU A 43 0.48 -5.04 -5.15
CA LEU A 43 1.02 -4.04 -6.06
C LEU A 43 2.55 -4.17 -6.23
N GLU A 44 3.29 -4.54 -5.18
CA GLU A 44 4.75 -4.76 -5.26
C GLU A 44 5.13 -5.95 -6.13
N PHE A 45 4.33 -7.03 -6.10
CA PHE A 45 4.58 -8.17 -6.98
C PHE A 45 4.07 -7.92 -8.40
N LEU A 46 2.92 -7.27 -8.55
CA LEU A 46 2.31 -7.03 -9.85
C LEU A 46 3.11 -6.00 -10.67
N TYR A 47 3.66 -4.98 -10.02
CA TYR A 47 4.41 -3.92 -10.69
C TYR A 47 5.58 -4.43 -11.55
N PRO A 48 6.57 -5.17 -11.01
CA PRO A 48 7.68 -5.66 -11.81
C PRO A 48 7.22 -6.63 -12.91
N ILE A 49 6.19 -7.46 -12.66
CA ILE A 49 5.66 -8.38 -13.68
C ILE A 49 5.05 -7.62 -14.85
N VAL A 50 4.18 -6.65 -14.58
CA VAL A 50 3.56 -5.84 -15.64
C VAL A 50 4.62 -5.02 -16.34
N PHE A 51 5.58 -4.47 -15.60
CA PHE A 51 6.65 -3.67 -16.16
C PHE A 51 7.55 -4.48 -17.09
N THR A 52 7.98 -5.69 -16.69
CA THR A 52 8.82 -6.53 -17.54
C THR A 52 8.09 -6.96 -18.81
N MET A 53 6.78 -7.21 -18.74
CA MET A 53 5.97 -7.49 -19.93
C MET A 53 5.94 -6.29 -20.89
N ILE A 54 5.76 -5.07 -20.38
CA ILE A 54 5.80 -3.85 -21.20
C ILE A 54 7.20 -3.65 -21.80
N LEU A 55 8.25 -3.81 -20.99
CA LEU A 55 9.64 -3.71 -21.42
C LEU A 55 9.91 -4.67 -22.58
N PHE A 56 9.56 -5.94 -22.40
CA PHE A 56 9.74 -6.98 -23.41
C PHE A 56 8.91 -6.70 -24.67
N TYR A 57 7.65 -6.27 -24.52
CA TYR A 57 6.79 -5.96 -25.66
C TYR A 57 7.36 -4.82 -26.53
N GLY A 58 7.81 -3.72 -25.91
CA GLY A 58 8.42 -2.63 -26.68
C GLY A 58 9.76 -3.04 -27.31
N LEU A 59 10.53 -3.88 -26.63
CA LEU A 59 11.77 -4.43 -27.18
C LEU A 59 11.51 -5.37 -28.36
N PHE A 60 10.45 -6.17 -28.28
CA PHE A 60 10.01 -7.06 -29.35
C PHE A 60 9.75 -6.32 -30.66
N HIS A 61 9.10 -5.16 -30.59
CA HIS A 61 8.86 -4.30 -31.76
C HIS A 61 10.12 -3.65 -32.32
N ILE A 62 11.17 -3.49 -31.52
CA ILE A 62 12.41 -2.85 -31.96
C ILE A 62 13.36 -3.88 -32.58
N ASN A 63 13.70 -4.94 -31.84
CA ASN A 63 14.76 -5.88 -32.23
C ASN A 63 14.36 -7.36 -32.19
N GLY A 64 13.06 -7.65 -32.08
CA GLY A 64 12.55 -9.02 -31.95
C GLY A 64 12.64 -9.59 -30.53
N GLY A 65 12.95 -8.77 -29.52
CA GLY A 65 12.91 -9.15 -28.10
C GLY A 65 14.25 -9.67 -27.57
N VAL A 66 15.32 -9.52 -28.35
CA VAL A 66 16.67 -9.94 -27.97
C VAL A 66 17.20 -8.97 -26.91
N THR A 67 17.52 -9.50 -25.74
CA THR A 67 18.08 -8.70 -24.63
C THR A 67 19.53 -9.06 -24.40
N ASP A 68 20.43 -8.26 -24.99
CA ASP A 68 21.87 -8.40 -24.76
C ASP A 68 22.28 -7.87 -23.37
N ALA A 69 23.37 -8.39 -22.82
CA ALA A 69 23.84 -8.02 -21.48
C ALA A 69 24.14 -6.51 -21.31
N TYR A 70 24.62 -5.83 -22.36
CA TYR A 70 24.91 -4.39 -22.31
C TYR A 70 23.62 -3.55 -22.15
N LEU A 71 22.47 -4.03 -22.61
CA LEU A 71 21.20 -3.34 -22.46
C LEU A 71 20.75 -3.26 -20.99
N ILE A 72 21.11 -4.27 -20.20
CA ILE A 72 20.90 -4.27 -18.74
C ILE A 72 21.71 -3.15 -18.09
N LEU A 73 22.95 -2.90 -18.56
CA LEU A 73 23.78 -1.82 -18.03
C LEU A 73 23.13 -0.44 -18.30
N PHE A 74 22.61 -0.22 -19.51
CA PHE A 74 21.90 1.02 -19.84
C PHE A 74 20.59 1.18 -19.05
N PHE A 75 19.88 0.08 -18.79
CA PHE A 75 18.72 0.08 -17.91
C PHE A 75 19.09 0.52 -16.48
N ILE A 76 20.15 -0.06 -15.90
CA ILE A 76 20.66 0.34 -14.58
C ILE A 76 21.10 1.81 -14.61
N LEU A 77 21.75 2.27 -15.68
CA LEU A 77 22.15 3.67 -15.83
C LEU A 77 20.94 4.62 -15.80
N GLY A 78 19.85 4.26 -16.47
CA GLY A 78 18.58 5.01 -16.42
C GLY A 78 18.02 5.11 -14.99
N ILE A 79 18.05 3.99 -14.25
CA ILE A 79 17.67 3.96 -12.82
C ILE A 79 18.55 4.90 -12.00
N MET A 80 19.87 4.84 -12.19
CA MET A 80 20.82 5.67 -11.44
C MET A 80 20.60 7.15 -11.70
N ILE A 81 20.40 7.55 -12.95
CA ILE A 81 20.12 8.94 -13.32
C ILE A 81 18.81 9.42 -12.72
N TYR A 82 17.77 8.60 -12.76
CA TYR A 82 16.51 8.92 -12.09
C TYR A 82 16.74 9.23 -10.60
N TYR A 83 17.38 8.32 -9.86
CA TYR A 83 17.54 8.51 -8.42
C TYR A 83 18.50 9.65 -8.07
N ARG A 84 19.52 9.89 -8.90
CA ARG A 84 20.48 10.98 -8.68
C ARG A 84 19.87 12.36 -8.89
N PHE A 85 19.10 12.55 -9.97
CA PHE A 85 18.69 13.88 -10.40
C PHE A 85 17.19 14.15 -10.23
N TYR A 86 16.33 13.15 -10.40
CA TYR A 86 14.88 13.34 -10.48
C TYR A 86 14.14 13.01 -9.19
N LEU A 87 14.73 12.24 -8.27
CA LEU A 87 14.06 11.86 -7.02
C LEU A 87 13.62 13.07 -6.19
N SER A 88 14.47 14.10 -6.08
CA SER A 88 14.15 15.31 -5.31
C SER A 88 12.92 16.03 -5.87
N VAL A 89 12.90 16.25 -7.19
CA VAL A 89 11.79 16.88 -7.93
C VAL A 89 10.52 16.04 -7.76
N PHE A 90 10.65 14.72 -7.93
CA PHE A 90 9.57 13.77 -7.77
C PHE A 90 8.93 13.85 -6.37
N LEU A 91 9.72 13.90 -5.30
CA LEU A 91 9.21 13.95 -3.93
C LEU A 91 8.42 15.24 -3.66
N GLN A 92 8.88 16.38 -4.19
CA GLN A 92 8.15 17.64 -4.08
C GLN A 92 6.79 17.58 -4.79
N PHE A 93 6.78 17.06 -6.02
CA PHE A 93 5.57 16.83 -6.79
C PHE A 93 4.61 15.88 -6.07
N PHE A 94 5.10 14.75 -5.58
CA PHE A 94 4.29 13.77 -4.86
C PHE A 94 3.70 14.34 -3.57
N ASN A 95 4.43 15.20 -2.85
CA ASN A 95 3.88 15.88 -1.69
C ASN A 95 2.72 16.80 -2.04
N GLY A 96 2.76 17.47 -3.20
CA GLY A 96 1.63 18.22 -3.76
C GLY A 96 0.42 17.32 -4.01
N ILE A 97 0.61 16.21 -4.71
CA ILE A 97 -0.43 15.18 -4.94
C ILE A 97 -0.99 14.68 -3.60
N LYS A 98 -0.14 14.34 -2.64
CA LYS A 98 -0.58 13.84 -1.33
C LYS A 98 -1.48 14.83 -0.60
N ARG A 99 -1.20 16.14 -0.69
CA ARG A 99 -2.09 17.18 -0.12
C ARG A 99 -3.48 17.15 -0.77
N PHE A 100 -3.55 16.94 -2.08
CA PHE A 100 -4.80 16.79 -2.80
C PHE A 100 -5.58 15.52 -2.41
N LEU A 101 -4.88 14.40 -2.14
CA LEU A 101 -5.54 13.15 -1.74
C LEU A 101 -5.94 13.08 -0.25
N LYS A 102 -5.40 13.93 0.63
CA LYS A 102 -5.80 13.99 2.05
C LYS A 102 -7.31 14.02 2.28
N PRO A 103 -8.11 14.88 1.63
CA PRO A 103 -9.56 14.90 1.83
C PRO A 103 -10.24 13.59 1.44
N LEU A 104 -9.80 12.92 0.36
CA LEU A 104 -10.33 11.63 -0.07
C LEU A 104 -10.03 10.53 0.96
N GLN A 105 -8.79 10.50 1.46
CA GLN A 105 -8.39 9.56 2.51
C GLN A 105 -9.24 9.74 3.78
N HIS A 106 -9.50 11.00 4.16
CA HIS A 106 -10.32 11.30 5.34
C HIS A 106 -11.77 10.82 5.17
N LYS A 107 -12.36 10.95 3.98
CA LYS A 107 -13.70 10.41 3.67
C LYS A 107 -13.74 8.88 3.78
N ILE A 108 -12.76 8.19 3.20
CA ILE A 108 -12.67 6.71 3.29
C ILE A 108 -12.54 6.26 4.75
N LEU A 109 -11.72 6.96 5.54
CA LEU A 109 -11.49 6.61 6.93
C LEU A 109 -12.74 6.85 7.81
N LEU A 110 -13.53 7.89 7.50
CA LEU A 110 -14.83 8.13 8.13
C LEU A 110 -15.87 7.04 7.80
N VAL A 111 -15.87 6.52 6.57
CA VAL A 111 -16.75 5.40 6.21
C VAL A 111 -16.35 4.14 6.99
N ASN A 112 -15.07 3.81 7.02
CA ASN A 112 -14.57 2.67 7.80
C ASN A 112 -14.85 2.82 9.29
N SER A 113 -14.70 4.02 9.86
CA SER A 113 -14.99 4.25 11.29
C SER A 113 -16.48 4.18 11.61
N LYS A 114 -17.36 4.65 10.71
CA LYS A 114 -18.82 4.48 10.83
C LYS A 114 -19.21 3.01 10.79
N ILE A 115 -18.69 2.24 9.84
CA ILE A 115 -18.95 0.79 9.73
C ILE A 115 -18.48 0.06 11.01
N VAL A 116 -17.26 0.33 11.46
CA VAL A 116 -16.72 -0.26 12.71
C VAL A 116 -17.53 0.19 13.93
N GLY A 117 -18.03 1.43 13.95
CA GLY A 117 -18.91 1.96 14.99
C GLY A 117 -20.24 1.20 15.04
N ILE A 118 -20.92 1.05 13.90
CA ILE A 118 -22.17 0.29 13.77
C ILE A 118 -21.99 -1.16 14.26
N ILE A 119 -20.85 -1.80 13.95
CA ILE A 119 -20.58 -3.18 14.38
C ILE A 119 -20.21 -3.26 15.88
N LYS A 120 -19.37 -2.36 16.40
CA LYS A 120 -18.86 -2.43 17.78
C LYS A 120 -19.87 -1.96 18.82
N VAL A 121 -20.74 -1.00 18.50
CA VAL A 121 -21.74 -0.46 19.43
C VAL A 121 -22.64 -1.56 20.03
N PRO A 122 -23.31 -2.43 19.24
CA PRO A 122 -24.13 -3.51 19.79
C PRO A 122 -23.31 -4.51 20.62
N VAL A 123 -22.08 -4.84 20.21
CA VAL A 123 -21.19 -5.74 20.97
C VAL A 123 -20.79 -5.14 22.33
N LYS A 124 -20.47 -3.84 22.38
CA LYS A 124 -20.14 -3.13 23.63
C LYS A 124 -21.36 -3.04 24.55
N MET A 125 -22.55 -2.81 23.98
CA MET A 125 -23.82 -2.73 24.70
C MET A 125 -24.20 -4.09 25.31
N LEU A 126 -24.05 -5.18 24.55
CA LEU A 126 -24.24 -6.55 25.03
C LEU A 126 -23.27 -6.91 26.17
N LYS A 127 -21.98 -6.56 26.04
CA LYS A 127 -20.99 -6.75 27.13
C LYS A 127 -21.34 -5.96 28.39
N ARG A 128 -21.83 -4.72 28.26
CA ARG A 128 -22.32 -3.91 29.38
C ARG A 128 -23.52 -4.55 30.07
N ARG A 129 -24.52 -5.02 29.30
CA ARG A 129 -25.69 -5.72 29.87
C ARG A 129 -25.28 -6.98 30.65
N ARG A 130 -24.41 -7.82 30.11
CA ARG A 130 -23.90 -9.02 30.81
C ARG A 130 -23.16 -8.68 32.12
N ARG A 131 -22.35 -7.62 32.14
CA ARG A 131 -21.68 -7.14 33.37
C ARG A 131 -22.67 -6.66 34.43
N ASN A 132 -23.72 -5.93 34.03
CA ASN A 132 -24.74 -5.45 34.96
C ASN A 132 -25.55 -6.60 35.57
N VAL A 133 -25.89 -7.62 34.78
CA VAL A 133 -26.56 -8.84 35.28
C VAL A 133 -25.67 -9.58 36.28
N ARG A 134 -24.38 -9.77 35.98
CA ARG A 134 -23.40 -10.38 36.90
C ARG A 134 -23.28 -9.59 38.21
N LYS A 135 -23.19 -8.26 38.15
CA LYS A 135 -23.18 -7.41 39.35
C LYS A 135 -24.45 -7.57 40.19
N LYS A 136 -25.62 -7.62 39.54
CA LYS A 136 -26.91 -7.85 40.24
C LYS A 136 -26.94 -9.21 40.95
N ARG A 137 -26.51 -10.28 40.27
CA ARG A 137 -26.40 -11.64 40.86
C ARG A 137 -25.43 -11.67 42.04
N ASN A 138 -24.23 -11.11 41.89
CA ASN A 138 -23.24 -11.08 42.98
C ASN A 138 -23.73 -10.25 44.18
N LYS A 139 -24.47 -9.16 43.95
CA LYS A 139 -25.05 -8.34 45.02
C LYS A 139 -26.17 -9.09 45.75
N LYS A 140 -26.94 -9.93 45.05
CA LYS A 140 -27.99 -10.79 45.64
C LYS A 140 -27.38 -11.92 46.47
N SER A 141 -26.39 -12.63 45.92
CA SER A 141 -25.65 -13.69 46.65
C SER A 141 -24.92 -13.16 47.88
N LYS A 142 -24.37 -11.94 47.84
CA LYS A 142 -23.78 -11.31 49.03
C LYS A 142 -24.81 -10.96 50.11
N LYS A 143 -26.05 -10.61 49.72
CA LYS A 143 -27.14 -10.35 50.67
C LYS A 143 -27.65 -11.64 51.32
N GLU A 144 -27.84 -12.70 50.54
CA GLU A 144 -28.24 -14.01 51.07
C GLU A 144 -27.20 -14.59 52.04
N LYS A 145 -25.90 -14.46 51.72
CA LYS A 145 -24.83 -14.89 52.62
C LYS A 145 -24.72 -14.08 53.91
N ALA A 146 -25.11 -12.81 53.89
CA ALA A 146 -25.12 -11.96 55.09
C ALA A 146 -26.35 -12.24 55.97
N SER A 147 -27.51 -12.56 55.36
CA SER A 147 -28.69 -12.96 56.13
C SER A 147 -28.55 -14.34 56.77
N ASP A 148 -27.82 -15.27 56.16
CA ASP A 148 -27.53 -16.59 56.76
C ASP A 148 -26.54 -16.50 57.94
N SER A 149 -25.59 -15.56 57.89
CA SER A 149 -24.61 -15.37 58.98
C SER A 149 -25.17 -14.65 60.20
N ASP A 150 -26.31 -13.95 60.07
CA ASP A 150 -26.98 -13.27 61.18
C ASP A 150 -27.97 -14.21 61.93
N ILE A 151 -28.17 -15.45 61.44
CA ILE A 151 -29.08 -16.44 62.02
C ILE A 151 -28.33 -17.58 62.76
N SER A 152 -26.99 -17.63 62.68
CA SER A 152 -26.12 -18.54 63.46
C SER A 152 -25.49 -17.84 64.66
#